data_AF-A0A133ZAP2-F1
#
_entry.id   AF-A0A133ZAP2-F1
#
_cell.length_a   1.000
_cell.length_b   1.000
_cell.length_c   1.000
_cell.angle_alpha   90.00
_cell.angle_beta   90.00
_cell.angle_gamma   90.00
#
_symmetry.space_group_name_H-M   'P 1'
#
loop_
_entity.id
_entity.type
_entity.pdbx_description
1 polymer ?
#
loop_
_entity_poly.entity_id
_entity_poly.type
_entity_poly.pdbx_seq_one_letter_code
_entity_poly.pdbx_strand_id
1 'polypeptide(L)'
;MSTFLHVRTTMTIPQVGVAIHVAELEELSPTTCRMHRLVALAPNDAVVGAATPQAAQGDAQIPLAEVPHPNTYDSYEGMEAERLSLEDFEALWAEATARFPELSY
;
A
#
# COMPACT_ATOMS: atom_id res chain seq x y z
N MET A 1 11.71 18.20 -6.53
CA MET A 1 10.82 17.23 -7.19
C MET A 1 10.62 16.10 -6.21
N SER A 2 9.38 15.78 -5.86
CA SER A 2 9.07 14.65 -4.98
C SER A 2 9.28 13.34 -5.74
N THR A 3 9.91 12.35 -5.10
CA THR A 3 10.08 11.01 -5.68
C THR A 3 8.96 10.13 -5.15
N PHE A 4 8.08 9.68 -6.05
CA PHE A 4 7.02 8.74 -5.72
C PHE A 4 7.46 7.31 -5.99
N LEU A 5 7.05 6.41 -5.10
CA LEU A 5 7.38 5.00 -5.10
C LEU A 5 6.07 4.21 -5.00
N HIS A 6 5.86 3.31 -5.94
CA HIS A 6 4.74 2.37 -5.91
C HIS A 6 5.27 1.00 -5.52
N VAL A 7 4.74 0.44 -4.45
CA VAL A 7 5.29 -0.79 -3.84
C VAL A 7 4.18 -1.75 -3.48
N ARG A 8 4.31 -2.99 -3.91
CA ARG A 8 3.57 -4.14 -3.36
C ARG A 8 4.33 -4.69 -2.19
N THR A 9 3.69 -4.79 -1.04
CA THR A 9 4.22 -5.42 0.16
C THR A 9 3.38 -6.63 0.49
N THR A 10 4.03 -7.80 0.51
CA THR A 10 3.44 -9.06 0.93
C THR A 10 3.93 -9.35 2.34
N MET A 11 2.99 -9.51 3.28
CA MET A 11 3.28 -9.80 4.68
C MET A 11 2.70 -11.17 5.02
N THR A 12 3.58 -12.13 5.33
CA THR A 12 3.23 -13.46 5.81
C THR A 12 3.20 -13.44 7.34
N ILE A 13 2.01 -13.50 7.91
CA ILE A 13 1.80 -13.49 9.36
C ILE A 13 1.53 -14.93 9.81
N PRO A 14 2.43 -15.54 10.61
CA PRO A 14 2.23 -16.89 11.12
C PRO A 14 0.86 -17.03 11.77
N GLN A 15 0.14 -18.10 11.43
CA GLN A 15 -1.20 -18.44 11.95
C GLN A 15 -2.35 -17.53 11.50
N VAL A 16 -2.09 -16.39 10.85
CA VAL A 16 -3.14 -15.44 10.38
C VAL A 16 -3.31 -15.51 8.86
N GLY A 17 -2.21 -15.67 8.11
CA GLY A 17 -2.25 -15.78 6.64
C GLY A 17 -1.36 -14.74 5.96
N VAL A 18 -1.71 -14.39 4.73
CA VAL A 18 -0.97 -13.42 3.91
C VAL A 18 -1.81 -12.16 3.75
N ALA A 19 -1.21 -11.00 4.04
CA ALA A 19 -1.75 -9.70 3.73
C ALA A 19 -0.94 -9.06 2.60
N ILE A 20 -1.62 -8.52 1.58
CA ILE A 20 -0.98 -7.88 0.43
C ILE A 20 -1.44 -6.43 0.40
N HIS A 21 -0.48 -5.52 0.48
CA HIS A 21 -0.71 -4.09 0.43
C HIS A 21 0.02 -3.47 -0.75
N VAL A 22 -0.67 -2.63 -1.52
CA VAL A 22 -0.07 -1.85 -2.60
C VAL A 22 -0.13 -0.38 -2.21
N ALA A 23 1.03 0.26 -2.06
CA ALA A 23 1.16 1.60 -1.52
C ALA A 23 1.79 2.57 -2.53
N GLU A 24 1.26 3.78 -2.57
CA GLU A 24 1.94 4.95 -3.10
C GLU A 24 2.60 5.72 -1.95
N LEU A 25 3.91 5.89 -2.08
CA LEU A 25 4.77 6.48 -1.08
C LEU A 25 5.53 7.65 -1.70
N GLU A 26 5.76 8.72 -0.94
CA GLU A 26 6.70 9.78 -1.29
C GLU A 26 7.97 9.62 -0.46
N GLU A 27 9.13 9.54 -1.11
CA GLU A 27 10.41 9.42 -0.44
C GLU A 27 10.75 10.73 0.28
N LEU A 28 10.83 10.67 1.61
CA LEU A 28 11.27 11.79 2.45
C LEU A 28 12.76 11.69 2.77
N SER A 29 13.24 10.46 2.98
CA SER A 29 14.64 10.15 3.28
C SER A 29 14.94 8.70 2.85
N PRO A 30 16.22 8.28 2.85
CA PRO A 30 16.59 6.89 2.54
C PRO A 30 15.97 5.83 3.45
N THR A 31 15.40 6.22 4.59
CA THR A 31 14.82 5.31 5.59
C THR A 31 13.35 5.61 5.90
N THR A 32 12.76 6.65 5.33
CA THR A 32 11.39 7.07 5.64
C THR A 32 10.66 7.54 4.38
N CYS A 33 9.43 7.08 4.25
CA CYS A 33 8.49 7.54 3.24
C CYS A 33 7.24 8.11 3.88
N ARG A 34 6.60 9.06 3.19
CA ARG A 34 5.24 9.48 3.47
C ARG A 34 4.27 8.59 2.74
N MET A 35 3.25 8.09 3.44
CA MET A 35 2.15 7.35 2.83
C MET A 35 1.16 8.32 2.20
N HIS A 36 0.76 8.06 0.95
CA HIS A 36 -0.27 8.83 0.24
C HIS A 36 -1.53 8.01 0.01
N ARG A 37 -1.38 6.81 -0.55
CA ARG A 37 -2.48 5.91 -0.90
C ARG A 37 -2.09 4.47 -0.61
N LEU A 38 -3.06 3.68 -0.18
CA LEU A 38 -2.92 2.26 0.12
C LEU A 38 -4.09 1.50 -0.50
N VAL A 39 -3.82 0.37 -1.13
CA VAL A 39 -4.81 -0.61 -1.58
C VAL A 39 -4.51 -1.93 -0.88
N ALA A 40 -5.51 -2.49 -0.22
CA ALA A 40 -5.44 -3.82 0.38
C ALA A 40 -6.00 -4.85 -0.61
N LEU A 41 -5.21 -5.89 -0.86
CA LEU A 41 -5.55 -6.98 -1.77
C LEU A 41 -5.73 -8.29 -0.99
N ALA A 42 -6.70 -9.08 -1.42
CA ALA A 42 -6.81 -10.48 -1.02
C ALA A 42 -5.72 -11.33 -1.70
N PRO A 43 -5.48 -12.58 -1.24
CA PRO A 43 -4.48 -13.46 -1.84
C PRO A 43 -4.68 -13.80 -3.32
N ASN A 44 -5.86 -13.53 -3.88
CA ASN A 44 -6.19 -13.66 -5.31
C ASN A 44 -6.07 -12.33 -6.08
N ASP A 45 -5.36 -11.35 -5.53
CA ASP A 45 -5.15 -9.99 -6.06
C ASP A 45 -6.42 -9.15 -6.24
N ALA A 46 -7.55 -9.58 -5.66
CA ALA A 46 -8.77 -8.77 -5.65
C ALA A 46 -8.68 -7.61 -4.65
N VAL A 47 -9.11 -6.42 -5.06
CA VAL A 47 -9.22 -5.26 -4.16
C VAL A 47 -10.28 -5.52 -3.09
N VAL A 48 -9.85 -5.54 -1.82
CA VAL A 48 -10.71 -5.74 -0.65
C VAL A 48 -10.79 -4.52 0.26
N GLY A 49 -9.86 -3.57 0.12
CA GLY A 49 -9.88 -2.31 0.86
C GLY A 49 -8.97 -1.27 0.23
N ALA A 50 -9.13 -0.02 0.65
CA ALA A 50 -8.24 1.07 0.29
C ALA A 50 -8.24 2.15 1.36
N ALA A 51 -7.15 2.91 1.44
CA ALA A 51 -6.99 3.95 2.44
C ALA A 51 -6.07 5.08 1.98
N THR A 52 -6.27 6.25 2.59
CA THR A 52 -5.39 7.41 2.60
C THR A 52 -5.06 7.74 4.07
N PRO A 53 -4.11 8.64 4.36
CA PRO A 53 -3.86 9.08 5.74
C PRO A 53 -5.07 9.67 6.49
N GLN A 54 -6.18 9.94 5.78
CA GLN A 54 -7.38 10.56 6.34
C GLN A 54 -8.60 9.63 6.36
N ALA A 55 -8.64 8.60 5.51
CA ALA A 55 -9.81 7.74 5.35
C ALA A 55 -9.41 6.31 5.02
N ALA A 56 -10.24 5.35 5.40
CA ALA A 56 -10.08 3.95 5.02
C ALA A 56 -11.46 3.33 4.73
N GLN A 57 -11.51 2.43 3.76
CA GLN A 57 -12.71 1.72 3.32
C GLN A 57 -12.39 0.25 3.09
N GLY A 58 -13.40 -0.61 3.28
CA GLY A 58 -13.25 -2.06 3.14
C GLY A 58 -12.33 -2.68 4.21
N ASP A 59 -11.60 -3.71 3.83
CA ASP A 59 -10.63 -4.40 4.70
C ASP A 59 -9.26 -3.68 4.70
N ALA A 60 -9.29 -2.38 5.01
CA ALA A 60 -8.12 -1.54 5.18
C ALA A 60 -8.25 -0.70 6.46
N GLN A 61 -7.10 -0.32 7.02
CA GLN A 61 -7.03 0.61 8.14
C GLN A 61 -6.34 1.89 7.70
N ILE A 62 -6.60 3.00 8.39
CA ILE A 62 -5.90 4.26 8.13
C ILE A 62 -4.41 4.01 8.38
N PRO A 63 -3.55 4.16 7.35
CA PRO A 63 -2.14 3.91 7.49
C PRO A 63 -1.46 5.01 8.30
N LEU A 64 -0.28 4.70 8.84
CA LEU A 64 0.59 5.71 9.40
C LEU A 64 0.99 6.71 8.30
N ALA A 65 1.00 8.00 8.64
CA ALA A 65 1.37 9.05 7.69
C ALA A 65 2.83 8.92 7.22
N GLU A 66 3.70 8.42 8.09
CA GLU A 66 5.10 8.11 7.78
C GLU A 66 5.36 6.63 8.07
N VAL A 67 6.03 5.98 7.13
CA VAL A 67 6.38 4.56 7.18
C VAL A 67 7.87 4.37 6.88
N PRO A 68 8.49 3.24 7.29
CA PRO A 68 9.87 2.97 6.92
C PRO A 68 10.00 2.87 5.39
N HIS A 69 11.16 3.25 4.86
CA HIS A 69 11.40 3.17 3.42
C HIS A 69 11.31 1.70 2.97
N PRO A 70 10.66 1.38 1.85
CA PRO A 70 10.46 -0.01 1.39
C PRO A 70 11.77 -0.78 1.15
N ASN A 71 12.87 -0.08 0.87
CA ASN A 71 14.21 -0.68 0.82
C ASN A 71 14.71 -1.25 2.16
N THR A 72 14.00 -1.01 3.26
CA THR A 72 14.31 -1.57 4.59
C THR A 72 13.41 -2.76 4.93
N TYR A 73 12.41 -3.08 4.11
CA TYR A 73 11.41 -4.09 4.43
C TYR A 73 11.97 -5.52 4.43
N ASP A 74 13.07 -5.75 3.71
CA ASP A 74 13.83 -7.01 3.71
C ASP A 74 14.41 -7.38 5.09
N SER A 75 14.57 -6.39 5.98
CA SER A 75 15.04 -6.61 7.34
C SER A 75 13.96 -7.14 8.30
N TYR A 76 12.70 -7.20 7.87
CA TYR A 76 11.57 -7.67 8.67
C TYR A 76 11.18 -9.09 8.25
N GLU A 77 11.10 -10.00 9.22
CA GLU A 77 10.71 -11.39 8.96
C GLU A 77 9.28 -11.48 8.41
N GLY A 78 9.12 -12.20 7.30
CA GLY A 78 7.82 -12.40 6.65
C GLY A 78 7.35 -11.22 5.80
N MET A 79 8.18 -10.19 5.58
CA MET A 79 7.86 -9.10 4.65
C MET A 79 8.65 -9.19 3.35
N GLU A 80 7.96 -9.02 2.23
CA GLU A 80 8.55 -8.91 0.91
C GLU A 80 8.01 -7.65 0.23
N ALA A 81 8.88 -6.90 -0.45
CA ALA A 81 8.52 -5.64 -1.09
C ALA A 81 8.99 -5.63 -2.55
N GLU A 82 8.07 -5.35 -3.46
CA GLU A 82 8.31 -5.30 -4.90
C GLU A 82 7.92 -3.93 -5.45
N ARG A 83 8.75 -3.36 -6.32
CA ARG A 83 8.41 -2.12 -7.03
C ARG A 83 7.34 -2.39 -8.08
N LEU A 84 6.35 -1.52 -8.14
CA LEU A 84 5.34 -1.50 -9.19
C LEU A 84 5.55 -0.30 -10.11
N SER A 85 5.00 -0.38 -11.31
CA SER A 85 4.85 0.80 -12.15
C SER A 85 3.72 1.70 -11.62
N LEU A 86 3.76 2.98 -11.97
CA LEU A 86 2.65 3.89 -11.71
C LEU A 86 1.35 3.41 -12.38
N GLU A 87 1.45 2.84 -13.58
CA GLU A 87 0.28 2.35 -14.33
C GLU A 87 -0.42 1.19 -13.59
N ASP A 88 0.35 0.22 -13.09
CA ASP A 88 -0.19 -0.90 -12.32
C ASP A 88 -0.87 -0.41 -11.03
N PHE A 89 -0.25 0.57 -10.37
CA PHE A 89 -0.84 1.18 -9.18
C PHE A 89 -2.15 1.92 -9.49
N GLU A 90 -2.17 2.77 -10.50
CA GLU A 90 -3.36 3.55 -10.86
C GLU A 90 -4.52 2.66 -11.32
N ALA A 91 -4.23 1.53 -11.98
CA ALA A 91 -5.26 0.54 -12.32
C ALA A 91 -5.95 -0.03 -11.06
N LEU A 92 -5.16 -0.40 -10.03
CA LEU A 92 -5.68 -0.88 -8.75
C LEU A 92 -6.42 0.23 -7.99
N TRP A 93 -5.90 1.45 -8.00
CA TRP A 93 -6.53 2.60 -7.35
C TRP A 93 -7.86 2.99 -8.02
N ALA A 94 -7.93 2.92 -9.34
CA ALA A 94 -9.17 3.13 -10.09
C ALA A 94 -10.23 2.07 -9.75
N GLU A 95 -9.82 0.79 -9.63
CA GLU A 95 -10.73 -0.26 -9.15
C GLU A 95 -11.19 0.01 -7.71
N ALA A 96 -10.27 0.38 -6.82
CA ALA A 96 -10.57 0.69 -5.44
C ALA A 96 -11.56 1.85 -5.30
N THR A 97 -11.35 2.95 -6.02
CA THR A 97 -12.24 4.12 -5.98
C THR A 97 -13.58 3.88 -6.69
N ALA A 98 -13.64 2.98 -7.68
CA ALA A 98 -14.91 2.54 -8.25
C ALA A 98 -15.72 1.69 -7.24
N ARG A 99 -15.05 0.90 -6.39
CA ARG A 99 -15.69 0.10 -5.31
C ARG A 99 -16.02 0.93 -4.07
N PHE A 100 -15.17 1.91 -3.75
CA PHE A 100 -15.25 2.78 -2.58
C PHE A 100 -15.22 4.25 -3.02
N PRO A 101 -16.34 4.80 -3.52
CA PRO A 101 -16.41 6.17 -4.00
C PRO A 101 -16.01 7.20 -2.94
N GLU A 102 -16.05 6.86 -1.65
CA GLU A 102 -15.64 7.69 -0.52
C GLU A 102 -14.19 8.17 -0.55
N LEU A 103 -13.36 7.53 -1.38
CA LEU A 103 -11.93 7.84 -1.52
C LEU A 103 -11.61 8.67 -2.78
N SER A 104 -12.63 9.07 -3.55
CA SER A 104 -12.46 9.85 -4.79
C SER A 104 -12.35 11.37 -4.59
N TYR A 105 -12.38 11.87 -3.35
CA TYR A 105 -12.48 13.30 -3.03
C TYR A 105 -11.32 13.85 -2.20
#